data_AF-A0A3D3JFU8-F1
#
_entry.id   AF-A0A3D3JFU8-F1
#
_cell.length_a   1.000
_cell.length_b   1.000
_cell.length_c   1.000
_cell.angle_alpha   90.00
_cell.angle_beta   90.00
_cell.angle_gamma   90.00
#
_symmetry.space_group_name_H-M   'P 1'
#
loop_
_entity.id
_entity.type
_entity.pdbx_description
1 polymer ?
#
loop_
_entity_poly.entity_id
_entity_poly.type
_entity_poly.pdbx_seq_one_letter_code
_entity_poly.pdbx_strand_id
1 'polypeptide(L)'
;MSELTTPENNDEASLPIAERYVYSIDPSRLTFMLRLLLSLWIGCIAVSIVLTSMENTILQSSGLTLDELQSHQFTTFLFGMVQLVVTLTTMITFLVWKRRAHLNVRGFGAEGLKFTPLLSIGYYFVPILSVFKPYQAMREIYKASINPRSWETINGSPLLIVWWTIFLVSLGLDQVALRLLLKSETIDELMFANNMNIASDVVSILLGAVVLMLVITISRNQHRLVSQGAKLNS
;
A
#
# COMPACT_ATOMS: atom_id res chain seq x y z
N MET A 1 -58.99 12.83 -49.87
CA MET A 1 -59.33 11.61 -49.09
C MET A 1 -58.01 10.97 -48.74
N SER A 2 -57.70 10.96 -47.45
CA SER A 2 -56.38 10.87 -46.85
C SER A 2 -55.82 9.45 -46.84
N GLU A 3 -54.56 9.31 -47.24
CA GLU A 3 -53.70 8.22 -46.76
C GLU A 3 -52.25 8.71 -46.79
N LEU A 4 -51.70 9.02 -45.61
CA LEU A 4 -50.26 9.05 -45.37
C LEU A 4 -50.03 8.70 -43.90
N THR A 5 -49.92 7.40 -43.65
CA THR A 5 -49.33 6.85 -42.43
C THR A 5 -47.83 7.11 -42.44
N THR A 6 -47.35 8.02 -41.60
CA THR A 6 -45.94 8.09 -41.23
C THR A 6 -45.66 7.14 -40.06
N PRO A 7 -44.58 6.33 -40.13
CA PRO A 7 -44.24 5.42 -39.05
C PRO A 7 -43.64 6.20 -37.88
N GLU A 8 -44.12 5.82 -36.70
CA GLU A 8 -43.61 6.12 -35.38
C GLU A 8 -42.12 5.69 -35.31
N ASN A 9 -41.18 6.63 -35.43
CA ASN A 9 -39.76 6.34 -35.20
C ASN A 9 -39.40 6.68 -33.76
N ASN A 10 -39.32 5.61 -32.97
CA ASN A 10 -38.74 5.54 -31.65
C ASN A 10 -37.25 5.91 -31.68
N ASP A 11 -36.94 7.21 -31.65
CA ASP A 11 -35.58 7.70 -31.37
C ASP A 11 -35.48 8.19 -29.90
N GLU A 12 -36.09 7.47 -28.97
CA GLU A 12 -35.46 7.33 -27.65
C GLU A 12 -34.25 6.42 -27.86
N ALA A 13 -33.12 7.05 -28.22
CA ALA A 13 -31.82 6.47 -28.05
C ALA A 13 -31.70 6.04 -26.60
N SER A 14 -32.02 4.77 -26.35
CA SER A 14 -31.83 4.08 -25.08
C SER A 14 -30.38 4.30 -24.67
N LEU A 15 -30.17 5.26 -23.77
CA LEU A 15 -28.90 5.41 -23.07
C LEU A 15 -28.54 4.01 -22.57
N PRO A 16 -27.36 3.47 -22.90
CA PRO A 16 -27.00 2.13 -22.50
C PRO A 16 -27.16 2.06 -20.99
N ILE A 17 -28.06 1.18 -20.55
CA ILE A 17 -28.42 0.95 -19.15
C ILE A 17 -27.14 1.02 -18.35
N ALA A 18 -27.08 1.88 -17.33
CA ALA A 18 -25.91 2.02 -16.47
C ALA A 18 -25.54 0.64 -15.91
N GLU A 19 -24.63 -0.05 -16.59
CA GLU A 19 -24.27 -1.42 -16.25
C GLU A 19 -23.79 -1.42 -14.81
N ARG A 20 -24.48 -2.23 -13.99
CA ARG A 20 -24.18 -2.33 -12.58
C ARG A 20 -22.76 -2.85 -12.44
N TYR A 21 -21.87 -2.04 -11.86
CA TYR A 21 -20.54 -2.53 -11.48
C TYR A 21 -20.69 -3.63 -10.44
N VAL A 22 -20.17 -4.83 -10.73
CA VAL A 22 -20.15 -5.97 -9.81
C VAL A 22 -18.70 -6.32 -9.53
N TYR A 23 -18.39 -6.57 -8.25
CA TYR A 23 -17.06 -7.02 -7.89
C TYR A 23 -16.75 -8.36 -8.57
N SER A 24 -15.66 -8.42 -9.31
CA SER A 24 -15.10 -9.68 -9.81
C SER A 24 -14.73 -10.61 -8.65
N ILE A 25 -14.19 -10.04 -7.58
CA ILE A 25 -13.85 -10.74 -6.33
C ILE A 25 -14.17 -9.82 -5.17
N ASP A 26 -15.01 -10.26 -4.23
CA ASP A 26 -15.34 -9.50 -3.03
C ASP A 26 -14.04 -9.13 -2.25
N PRO A 27 -13.69 -7.83 -2.15
CA PRO A 27 -12.49 -7.40 -1.47
C PRO A 27 -12.70 -7.20 0.04
N SER A 28 -13.94 -7.24 0.55
CA SER A 28 -14.31 -6.67 1.85
C SER A 28 -13.52 -7.26 3.03
N ARG A 29 -13.47 -8.60 3.13
CA ARG A 29 -12.70 -9.29 4.19
C ARG A 29 -11.22 -8.99 4.11
N LEU A 30 -10.66 -8.99 2.89
CA LEU A 30 -9.24 -8.77 2.68
C LEU A 30 -8.83 -7.32 2.97
N THR A 31 -9.66 -6.34 2.56
CA THR A 31 -9.47 -4.93 2.91
C THR A 31 -9.54 -4.72 4.42
N PHE A 32 -10.44 -5.42 5.13
CA PHE A 32 -10.46 -5.36 6.60
C PHE A 32 -9.20 -5.95 7.23
N MET A 33 -8.78 -7.15 6.82
CA MET A 33 -7.54 -7.78 7.29
C MET A 33 -6.31 -6.93 7.02
N LEU A 34 -6.19 -6.35 5.83
CA LEU A 34 -5.07 -5.48 5.47
C LEU A 34 -5.02 -4.22 6.33
N ARG A 35 -6.17 -3.62 6.65
CA ARG A 35 -6.22 -2.47 7.57
C ARG A 35 -5.73 -2.86 8.97
N LEU A 36 -6.20 -3.99 9.49
CA LEU A 36 -5.78 -4.50 10.80
C LEU A 36 -4.27 -4.78 10.83
N LEU A 37 -3.75 -5.45 9.80
CA LEU A 37 -2.33 -5.77 9.67
C LEU A 37 -1.46 -4.52 9.55
N LEU A 38 -1.88 -3.51 8.77
CA LEU A 38 -1.17 -2.23 8.68
C LEU A 38 -1.16 -1.49 10.03
N SER A 39 -2.28 -1.48 10.76
CA SER A 39 -2.34 -0.88 12.10
C SER A 39 -1.45 -1.63 13.10
N LEU A 40 -1.46 -2.97 13.06
CA LEU A 40 -0.57 -3.80 13.88
C LEU A 40 0.90 -3.54 13.55
N TRP A 41 1.24 -3.48 12.26
CA TRP A 41 2.60 -3.21 11.79
C TRP A 41 3.11 -1.84 12.27
N ILE A 42 2.28 -0.79 12.17
CA ILE A 42 2.60 0.54 12.73
C ILE A 42 2.82 0.46 14.25
N GLY A 43 1.98 -0.29 14.97
CA GLY A 43 2.14 -0.53 16.41
C GLY A 43 3.45 -1.25 16.75
N CYS A 44 3.84 -2.26 15.97
CA CYS A 44 5.12 -2.94 16.14
C CYS A 44 6.30 -1.98 15.96
N ILE A 45 6.25 -1.08 14.98
CA ILE A 45 7.30 -0.08 14.78
C ILE A 45 7.36 0.90 15.97
N ALA A 46 6.22 1.32 16.50
CA ALA A 46 6.21 2.17 17.69
C ALA A 46 6.87 1.49 18.90
N VAL A 47 6.65 0.19 19.09
CA VAL A 47 7.33 -0.60 20.12
C VAL A 47 8.83 -0.76 19.83
N SER A 48 9.22 -0.98 18.57
CA SER A 48 10.63 -1.01 18.14
C SER A 48 11.39 0.27 18.53
N ILE A 49 10.78 1.44 18.32
CA ILE A 49 11.34 2.73 18.73
C ILE A 49 11.60 2.76 20.24
N VAL A 50 10.65 2.27 21.05
CA VAL A 50 10.79 2.23 22.52
C VAL A 50 11.93 1.29 22.93
N LEU A 51 11.97 0.08 22.37
CA LEU A 51 13.02 -0.91 22.68
C LEU A 51 14.42 -0.37 22.33
N THR A 52 14.56 0.25 21.16
CA THR A 52 15.81 0.87 20.70
C THR A 52 16.20 2.07 21.58
N SER A 53 15.23 2.88 22.01
CA SER A 53 15.50 4.00 22.93
C SER A 53 15.92 3.53 24.33
N MET A 54 15.35 2.41 24.80
CA MET A 54 15.76 1.77 26.04
C MET A 54 17.19 1.23 25.94
N GLU A 55 17.57 0.65 24.80
CA GLU A 55 18.96 0.19 24.57
C GLU A 55 19.95 1.34 24.72
N ASN A 56 19.69 2.49 24.13
CA ASN A 56 20.54 3.67 24.28
C ASN A 56 20.67 4.14 25.74
N THR A 57 19.60 3.99 26.54
CA THR A 57 19.62 4.33 27.97
C THR A 57 20.47 3.34 28.77
N ILE A 58 20.37 2.05 28.44
CA ILE A 58 21.19 0.99 29.03
C ILE A 58 22.67 1.21 28.70
N LEU A 59 23.00 1.51 27.44
CA LEU A 59 24.36 1.76 26.97
C LEU A 59 25.03 2.98 27.64
N GLN A 60 24.26 3.99 28.03
CA GLN A 60 24.75 5.17 28.76
C GLN A 60 24.90 4.93 30.27
N SER A 61 24.33 3.85 30.80
CA SER A 61 24.36 3.59 32.24
C SER A 61 25.77 3.24 32.71
N SER A 62 26.25 3.92 33.74
CA SER A 62 27.59 3.75 34.31
C SER A 62 27.80 2.42 35.08
N GLY A 63 26.76 1.59 35.16
CA GLY A 63 26.74 0.31 35.87
C GLY A 63 26.22 -0.86 35.02
N LEU A 64 26.50 -0.85 33.71
CA LEU A 64 26.14 -1.93 32.77
C LEU A 64 26.46 -3.31 33.33
N THR A 65 25.43 -4.09 33.67
CA THR A 65 25.60 -5.51 33.96
C THR A 65 25.47 -6.30 32.65
N LEU A 66 26.35 -7.29 32.46
CA LEU A 66 26.31 -8.14 31.26
C LEU A 66 24.96 -8.86 31.12
N ASP A 67 24.36 -9.23 32.25
CA ASP A 67 23.08 -9.93 32.30
C ASP A 67 21.90 -9.05 31.84
N GLU A 68 21.86 -7.76 32.23
CA GLU A 68 20.84 -6.82 31.76
C GLU A 68 20.91 -6.60 30.24
N LEU A 69 22.14 -6.45 29.71
CA LEU A 69 22.35 -6.25 28.27
C LEU A 69 21.92 -7.49 27.48
N GLN A 70 22.32 -8.69 27.92
CA GLN A 70 21.95 -9.94 27.25
C GLN A 70 20.44 -10.17 27.27
N SER A 71 19.77 -9.89 28.40
CA SER A 71 18.32 -10.02 28.53
C SER A 71 17.56 -9.07 27.59
N HIS A 72 18.02 -7.82 27.48
CA HIS A 72 17.46 -6.84 26.55
C HIS A 72 17.70 -7.28 25.09
N GLN A 73 18.91 -7.69 24.74
CA GLN A 73 19.24 -8.17 23.40
C GLN A 73 18.39 -9.37 22.99
N PHE A 74 18.16 -10.33 23.89
CA PHE A 74 17.30 -11.48 23.64
C PHE A 74 15.85 -11.05 23.40
N THR A 75 15.33 -10.12 24.21
CA THR A 75 13.98 -9.58 24.05
C THR A 75 13.81 -8.86 22.71
N THR A 76 14.78 -8.01 22.36
CA THR A 76 14.81 -7.26 21.09
C THR A 76 14.90 -8.20 19.89
N PHE A 77 15.70 -9.26 19.99
CA PHE A 77 15.80 -10.29 18.95
C PHE A 77 14.46 -11.01 18.73
N LEU A 78 13.81 -11.48 19.78
CA LEU A 78 12.49 -12.14 19.68
C LEU A 78 11.43 -11.21 19.10
N PHE A 79 11.43 -9.94 19.54
CA PHE A 79 10.53 -8.93 19.00
C PHE A 79 10.78 -8.70 17.50
N GLY A 80 12.04 -8.61 17.09
CA GLY A 80 12.42 -8.50 15.67
C GLY A 80 11.89 -9.65 14.81
N MET A 81 11.88 -10.89 15.34
CA MET A 81 11.29 -12.04 14.63
C MET A 81 9.77 -11.89 14.45
N VAL A 82 9.06 -11.44 15.50
CA VAL A 82 7.62 -11.18 15.41
C VAL A 82 7.34 -10.07 14.40
N GLN A 83 8.09 -8.97 14.46
CA GLN A 83 7.96 -7.85 13.52
C GLN A 83 8.23 -8.27 12.08
N LEU A 84 9.20 -9.17 11.85
CA LEU A 84 9.47 -9.73 10.52
C LEU A 84 8.25 -10.52 9.98
N VAL A 85 7.65 -11.38 10.81
CA VAL A 85 6.45 -12.14 10.42
C VAL A 85 5.27 -11.23 10.11
N VAL A 86 5.03 -10.21 10.94
CA VAL A 86 3.97 -9.21 10.71
C VAL A 86 4.23 -8.45 9.40
N THR A 87 5.48 -8.04 9.15
CA THR A 87 5.87 -7.33 7.93
C THR A 87 5.63 -8.18 6.69
N LEU A 88 6.09 -9.44 6.67
CA LEU A 88 5.90 -10.34 5.54
C LEU A 88 4.42 -10.64 5.29
N THR A 89 3.65 -10.89 6.35
CA THR A 89 2.20 -11.14 6.25
C THR A 89 1.47 -9.92 5.70
N THR A 90 1.83 -8.72 6.16
CA THR A 90 1.27 -7.45 5.66
C THR A 90 1.61 -7.24 4.19
N MET A 91 2.88 -7.46 3.80
CA MET A 91 3.34 -7.33 2.43
C MET A 91 2.59 -8.29 1.48
N ILE A 92 2.50 -9.57 1.83
CA ILE A 92 1.78 -10.57 1.03
C ILE A 92 0.30 -10.18 0.91
N THR A 93 -0.33 -9.81 2.02
CA THR A 93 -1.75 -9.40 2.02
C THR A 93 -1.97 -8.16 1.15
N PHE A 94 -1.07 -7.17 1.22
CA PHE A 94 -1.11 -5.98 0.37
C PHE A 94 -0.98 -6.33 -1.12
N LEU A 95 -0.07 -7.24 -1.49
CA LEU A 95 0.10 -7.68 -2.88
C LEU A 95 -1.13 -8.41 -3.40
N VAL A 96 -1.72 -9.31 -2.60
CA VAL A 96 -2.96 -10.02 -2.94
C VAL A 96 -4.12 -9.03 -3.07
N TRP A 97 -4.23 -8.06 -2.15
CA TRP A 97 -5.24 -7.02 -2.20
C TRP A 97 -5.11 -6.15 -3.45
N LYS A 98 -3.88 -5.71 -3.77
CA LYS A 98 -3.58 -4.94 -4.99
C LYS A 98 -4.01 -5.72 -6.24
N ARG A 99 -3.71 -7.02 -6.31
CA ARG A 99 -4.14 -7.88 -7.41
C ARG A 99 -5.67 -7.94 -7.53
N ARG A 100 -6.39 -8.08 -6.40
CA ARG A 100 -7.86 -8.10 -6.41
C ARG A 100 -8.45 -6.74 -6.81
N ALA A 101 -7.92 -5.65 -6.28
CA ALA A 101 -8.34 -4.30 -6.65
C ALA A 101 -8.16 -4.04 -8.15
N HIS A 102 -7.09 -4.55 -8.74
CA HIS A 102 -6.85 -4.50 -10.18
C HIS A 102 -7.83 -5.36 -10.99
N LEU A 103 -8.15 -6.57 -10.52
CA LEU A 103 -9.16 -7.42 -11.18
C LEU A 103 -10.57 -6.83 -11.11
N ASN A 104 -10.89 -6.11 -10.02
CA ASN A 104 -12.16 -5.42 -9.87
C ASN A 104 -12.31 -4.29 -10.88
N VAL A 105 -11.30 -3.41 -11.04
CA VAL A 105 -11.39 -2.32 -12.04
C VAL A 105 -11.49 -2.85 -13.47
N ARG A 106 -10.88 -3.99 -13.78
CA ARG A 106 -11.09 -4.69 -15.06
C ARG A 106 -12.50 -5.21 -15.23
N GLY A 107 -13.06 -5.83 -14.19
CA GLY A 107 -14.46 -6.28 -14.19
C GLY A 107 -15.46 -5.13 -14.29
N PHE A 108 -15.06 -3.92 -13.89
CA PHE A 108 -15.83 -2.71 -14.09
C PHE A 108 -15.71 -2.11 -15.50
N GLY A 109 -15.07 -2.81 -16.45
CA GLY A 109 -14.94 -2.36 -17.83
C GLY A 109 -13.82 -1.33 -18.06
N ALA A 110 -12.81 -1.26 -17.18
CA ALA A 110 -11.61 -0.49 -17.48
C ALA A 110 -10.76 -1.19 -18.55
N GLU A 111 -10.74 -0.63 -19.75
CA GLU A 111 -9.93 -1.08 -20.88
C GLU A 111 -8.57 -0.34 -20.94
N GLY A 112 -7.63 -0.86 -21.72
CA GLY A 112 -6.34 -0.18 -21.96
C GLY A 112 -5.36 -0.13 -20.78
N LEU A 113 -5.63 -0.85 -19.67
CA LEU A 113 -4.71 -0.91 -18.52
C LEU A 113 -3.34 -1.47 -18.96
N LYS A 114 -2.28 -0.66 -18.82
CA LYS A 114 -0.93 -0.97 -19.33
C LYS A 114 -0.23 -2.05 -18.49
N PHE A 115 -0.74 -2.33 -17.29
CA PHE A 115 -0.26 -3.42 -16.47
C PHE A 115 -0.89 -4.77 -16.89
N THR A 116 -0.21 -5.52 -17.76
CA THR A 116 -0.56 -6.90 -18.14
C THR A 116 0.51 -7.92 -17.72
N PRO A 117 0.13 -9.19 -17.43
CA PRO A 117 1.06 -10.23 -16.99
C PRO A 117 2.23 -10.48 -17.96
N LEU A 118 2.00 -10.37 -19.27
CA LEU A 118 2.98 -10.75 -20.31
C LEU A 118 4.17 -9.79 -20.45
N LEU A 119 4.04 -8.51 -20.05
CA LEU A 119 5.16 -7.56 -20.08
C LEU A 119 6.01 -7.56 -18.81
N SER A 120 5.60 -8.25 -17.72
CA SER A 120 6.34 -8.24 -16.45
C SER A 120 7.71 -8.89 -16.53
N ILE A 121 7.91 -9.89 -17.41
CA ILE A 121 9.13 -10.72 -17.42
C ILE A 121 10.36 -9.94 -17.91
N GLY A 122 10.21 -9.09 -18.94
CA GLY A 122 11.32 -8.29 -19.48
C GLY A 122 11.79 -7.16 -18.53
N TYR A 123 10.99 -6.79 -17.54
CA TYR A 123 11.27 -5.67 -16.65
C TYR A 123 12.10 -6.03 -15.42
N TYR A 124 12.16 -7.31 -15.04
CA TYR A 124 13.03 -7.78 -13.96
C TYR A 124 14.52 -7.64 -14.30
N PHE A 125 14.86 -7.50 -15.59
CA PHE A 125 16.23 -7.29 -16.06
C PHE A 125 16.65 -5.80 -16.06
N VAL A 126 15.74 -4.88 -15.73
CA VAL A 126 16.05 -3.43 -15.67
C VAL A 126 15.74 -2.93 -14.25
N PRO A 127 16.76 -2.74 -13.39
CA PRO A 127 16.60 -2.32 -11.99
C PRO A 127 15.79 -1.03 -11.81
N ILE A 128 15.79 -0.17 -12.83
CA ILE A 128 15.04 1.09 -12.81
C ILE A 128 13.54 0.85 -13.03
N LEU A 129 13.15 -0.16 -13.81
CA LEU A 129 11.74 -0.43 -14.11
C LEU A 129 11.03 -1.13 -12.94
N SER A 130 11.73 -1.92 -12.14
CA SER A 130 11.18 -2.50 -10.91
C SER A 130 10.75 -1.43 -9.89
N VAL A 131 11.39 -0.25 -9.94
CA VAL A 131 11.02 0.93 -9.13
C VAL A 131 9.77 1.60 -9.70
N PHE A 132 9.66 1.89 -10.99
CA PHE A 132 8.50 2.66 -11.50
C PHE A 132 7.19 1.88 -11.60
N LYS A 133 7.26 0.55 -11.73
CA LYS A 133 6.07 -0.29 -12.00
C LYS A 133 5.05 -0.35 -10.87
N PRO A 134 5.43 -0.50 -9.59
CA PRO A 134 4.47 -0.47 -8.48
C PRO A 134 3.67 0.84 -8.44
N TYR A 135 4.35 1.98 -8.66
CA TYR A 135 3.70 3.29 -8.74
C TYR A 135 2.68 3.36 -9.88
N GLN A 136 3.07 2.96 -11.09
CA GLN A 136 2.18 2.95 -12.26
C GLN A 136 0.94 2.09 -12.02
N ALA A 137 1.11 0.88 -11.50
CA ALA A 137 0.00 -0.04 -11.23
C ALA A 137 -0.98 0.53 -10.19
N MET A 138 -0.49 1.08 -9.08
CA MET A 138 -1.36 1.72 -8.07
C MET A 138 -2.06 2.97 -8.62
N ARG A 139 -1.39 3.72 -9.50
CA ARG A 139 -1.99 4.88 -10.17
C ARG A 139 -3.12 4.47 -11.11
N GLU A 140 -2.93 3.43 -11.92
CA GLU A 140 -3.99 2.87 -12.78
C GLU A 140 -5.19 2.40 -11.95
N ILE A 141 -4.95 1.61 -10.90
CA ILE A 141 -6.01 1.14 -9.99
C ILE A 141 -6.76 2.34 -9.38
N TYR A 142 -6.05 3.36 -8.90
CA TYR A 142 -6.67 4.53 -8.30
C TYR A 142 -7.58 5.26 -9.28
N LYS A 143 -7.08 5.58 -10.48
CA LYS A 143 -7.83 6.31 -11.52
C LYS A 143 -9.05 5.51 -11.97
N ALA A 144 -8.87 4.21 -12.26
CA ALA A 144 -9.94 3.33 -12.70
C ALA A 144 -10.95 3.02 -11.59
N SER A 145 -10.57 3.14 -10.32
CA SER A 145 -11.52 3.04 -9.20
C SER A 145 -12.41 4.27 -9.08
N ILE A 146 -12.06 5.41 -9.69
CA ILE A 146 -12.90 6.62 -9.74
C ILE A 146 -13.85 6.56 -10.94
N ASN A 147 -13.31 6.32 -12.14
CA ASN A 147 -14.09 6.16 -13.35
C ASN A 147 -13.42 5.09 -14.23
N PRO A 148 -13.97 3.86 -14.28
CA PRO A 148 -13.38 2.77 -15.06
C PRO A 148 -13.30 3.05 -16.57
N ARG A 149 -14.35 3.62 -17.17
CA ARG A 149 -14.47 3.80 -18.63
C ARG A 149 -13.64 4.95 -19.18
N SER A 150 -13.40 6.00 -18.38
CA SER A 150 -12.58 7.15 -18.77
C SER A 150 -11.38 7.36 -17.85
N TRP A 151 -10.81 6.28 -17.30
CA TRP A 151 -9.76 6.36 -16.30
C TRP A 151 -8.51 7.11 -16.79
N GLU A 152 -8.26 7.14 -18.10
CA GLU A 152 -7.12 7.84 -18.69
C GLU A 152 -7.18 9.36 -18.47
N THR A 153 -8.38 9.94 -18.50
CA THR A 153 -8.61 11.40 -18.33
C THR A 153 -8.63 11.84 -16.87
N ILE A 154 -8.76 10.89 -15.92
CA ILE A 154 -8.73 11.19 -14.49
C ILE A 154 -7.33 11.69 -14.10
N ASN A 155 -7.25 12.70 -13.23
CA ASN A 155 -5.96 13.14 -12.70
C ASN A 155 -5.44 12.16 -11.63
N GLY A 156 -4.11 12.01 -11.56
CA GLY A 156 -3.48 11.27 -10.46
C GLY A 156 -3.73 11.93 -9.11
N SER A 157 -3.50 11.20 -8.02
CA SER A 157 -3.58 11.74 -6.66
C SER A 157 -2.20 12.14 -6.15
N PRO A 158 -2.03 13.32 -5.52
CA PRO A 158 -0.83 13.66 -4.76
C PRO A 158 -0.46 12.59 -3.73
N LEU A 159 -1.46 11.90 -3.17
CA LEU A 159 -1.27 10.83 -2.20
C LEU A 159 -0.40 9.67 -2.75
N LEU A 160 -0.53 9.37 -4.04
CA LEU A 160 0.29 8.33 -4.69
C LEU A 160 1.75 8.78 -4.82
N ILE A 161 1.99 10.06 -5.09
CA ILE A 161 3.33 10.63 -5.20
C ILE A 161 3.98 10.61 -3.81
N VAL A 162 3.28 11.11 -2.79
CA VAL A 162 3.74 11.11 -1.40
C VAL A 162 4.07 9.70 -0.93
N TRP A 163 3.16 8.74 -1.15
CA TRP A 163 3.39 7.32 -0.83
C TRP A 163 4.68 6.80 -1.45
N TRP A 164 4.85 7.02 -2.75
CA TRP A 164 5.97 6.48 -3.48
C TRP A 164 7.29 7.13 -3.08
N THR A 165 7.30 8.44 -2.88
CA THR A 165 8.47 9.18 -2.39
C THR A 165 8.88 8.69 -1.00
N ILE A 166 7.93 8.60 -0.06
CA ILE A 166 8.22 8.13 1.30
C ILE A 166 8.73 6.69 1.27
N PHE A 167 8.16 5.82 0.43
CA PHE A 167 8.62 4.44 0.26
C PHE A 167 10.08 4.36 -0.23
N LEU A 168 10.47 5.20 -1.19
CA LEU A 168 11.85 5.23 -1.66
C LEU A 168 12.82 5.77 -0.61
N VAL A 169 12.38 6.78 0.16
CA VAL A 169 13.17 7.32 1.27
C VAL A 169 13.35 6.27 2.36
N SER A 170 12.30 5.54 2.74
CA SER A 170 12.39 4.50 3.78
C SER A 170 13.37 3.40 3.38
N LEU A 171 13.34 2.92 2.14
CA LEU A 171 14.32 1.95 1.64
C LEU A 171 15.76 2.43 1.77
N GLY A 172 16.01 3.71 1.48
CA GLY A 172 17.34 4.31 1.63
C GLY A 172 17.78 4.41 3.09
N LEU A 173 16.88 4.89 3.96
CA LEU A 173 17.15 5.05 5.39
C LEU A 173 17.40 3.70 6.07
N ASP A 174 16.58 2.69 5.79
CA ASP A 174 16.74 1.33 6.33
C ASP A 174 18.10 0.75 5.92
N GLN A 175 18.50 0.95 4.67
CA GLN A 175 19.79 0.47 4.16
C GLN A 175 20.98 1.19 4.81
N VAL A 176 20.84 2.48 5.11
CA VAL A 176 21.86 3.28 5.81
C VAL A 176 21.95 2.86 7.28
N ALA A 177 20.82 2.77 7.98
CA ALA A 177 20.75 2.35 9.38
C ALA A 177 21.38 0.96 9.57
N LEU A 178 21.03 0.00 8.70
CA LEU A 178 21.62 -1.35 8.74
C LEU A 178 23.14 -1.32 8.52
N ARG A 179 23.63 -0.50 7.59
CA ARG A 179 25.09 -0.39 7.33
C ARG A 179 25.83 0.25 8.49
N LEU A 180 25.23 1.22 9.17
CA LEU A 180 25.82 1.84 10.37
C LEU A 180 25.87 0.81 11.50
N LEU A 181 24.78 0.08 11.73
CA LEU A 181 24.70 -0.96 12.76
C LEU A 181 25.72 -2.08 12.54
N LEU A 182 25.88 -2.56 11.30
CA LEU A 182 26.83 -3.64 11.00
C LEU A 182 28.31 -3.21 11.08
N LYS A 183 28.58 -1.90 11.06
CA LYS A 183 29.94 -1.34 11.10
C LYS A 183 30.32 -0.72 12.44
N SER A 184 29.38 -0.62 13.38
CA SER A 184 29.66 -0.01 14.69
C SER A 184 30.61 -0.90 15.48
N GLU A 185 31.75 -0.35 15.89
CA GLU A 185 32.74 -1.03 16.75
C GLU A 185 32.79 -0.40 18.15
N THR A 186 32.21 0.79 18.30
CA THR A 186 32.14 1.53 19.57
C THR A 186 30.69 1.76 20.02
N ILE A 187 30.52 2.04 21.32
CA ILE A 187 29.20 2.34 21.91
C ILE A 187 28.59 3.61 21.27
N ASP A 188 29.40 4.65 21.04
CA ASP A 188 28.93 5.90 20.44
C ASP A 188 28.43 5.68 19.00
N GLU A 189 29.13 4.86 18.21
CA GLU A 189 28.70 4.49 16.86
C GLU A 189 27.43 3.66 16.86
N LEU A 190 27.28 2.73 17.81
CA LEU A 190 26.06 1.93 17.97
C LEU A 190 24.87 2.82 18.33
N MET A 191 25.02 3.74 19.28
CA MET A 191 23.97 4.68 19.65
C MET A 191 23.59 5.61 18.50
N PHE A 192 24.56 6.04 17.69
CA PHE A 192 24.30 6.79 16.47
C PHE A 192 23.50 5.97 15.45
N ALA A 193 23.87 4.69 15.25
CA ALA A 193 23.12 3.77 14.39
C ALA A 193 21.68 3.56 14.89
N ASN A 194 21.48 3.40 16.19
CA ASN A 194 20.17 3.29 16.84
C ASN A 194 19.31 4.53 16.62
N ASN A 195 19.88 5.73 16.76
CA ASN A 195 19.16 6.98 16.49
C ASN A 195 18.77 7.11 15.02
N MET A 196 19.63 6.67 14.09
CA MET A 196 19.29 6.61 12.67
C MET A 196 18.18 5.58 12.39
N ASN A 197 18.20 4.43 13.07
CA ASN A 197 17.14 3.43 12.99
C ASN A 197 15.79 3.98 13.48
N ILE A 198 15.77 4.68 14.62
CA ILE A 198 14.57 5.37 15.13
C ILE A 198 14.05 6.39 14.11
N ALA A 199 14.93 7.17 13.48
CA ALA A 199 14.54 8.11 12.44
C ALA A 199 13.90 7.40 11.22
N SER A 200 14.45 6.24 10.81
CA SER A 200 13.85 5.42 9.76
C SER A 200 12.48 4.87 10.16
N ASP A 201 12.35 4.38 11.39
CA ASP A 201 11.09 3.86 11.94
C ASP A 201 9.98 4.92 11.94
N VAL A 202 10.29 6.18 12.25
CA VAL A 202 9.33 7.30 12.14
C VAL A 202 8.84 7.48 10.70
N VAL A 203 9.75 7.43 9.72
CA VAL A 203 9.39 7.51 8.28
C VAL A 203 8.52 6.31 7.88
N SER A 204 8.83 5.12 8.39
CA SER A 204 8.05 3.90 8.15
C SER A 204 6.64 3.95 8.75
N ILE A 205 6.45 4.58 9.91
CA ILE A 205 5.10 4.86 10.46
C ILE A 205 4.30 5.76 9.52
N LEU A 206 4.91 6.84 9.02
CA LEU A 206 4.27 7.75 8.05
C LEU A 206 3.92 7.00 6.75
N LEU A 207 4.81 6.15 6.26
CA LEU A 207 4.55 5.29 5.11
C LEU A 207 3.32 4.39 5.36
N GLY A 208 3.26 3.72 6.50
CA GLY A 208 2.14 2.86 6.89
C GLY A 208 0.80 3.61 6.89
N ALA A 209 0.78 4.82 7.47
CA ALA A 209 -0.40 5.68 7.48
C ALA A 209 -0.84 6.07 6.05
N VAL A 210 0.10 6.42 5.19
CA VAL A 210 -0.17 6.76 3.78
C VAL A 210 -0.69 5.55 2.98
N VAL A 211 -0.10 4.36 3.18
CA VAL A 211 -0.59 3.12 2.57
C VAL A 211 -2.01 2.80 3.04
N LEU A 212 -2.28 2.96 4.34
CA LEU A 212 -3.62 2.76 4.90
C LEU A 212 -4.64 3.72 4.26
N MET A 213 -4.29 5.00 4.11
CA MET A 213 -5.12 5.99 3.42
C MET A 213 -5.38 5.60 1.95
N LEU A 214 -4.38 5.10 1.23
CA LEU A 214 -4.55 4.63 -0.16
C LEU A 214 -5.50 3.43 -0.23
N VAL A 215 -5.31 2.43 0.63
CA VAL A 215 -6.16 1.22 0.68
C VAL A 215 -7.62 1.60 0.96
N ILE A 216 -7.85 2.48 1.93
CA ILE A 216 -9.20 2.98 2.27
C ILE A 216 -9.80 3.75 1.09
N THR A 217 -9.04 4.65 0.48
CA THR A 217 -9.52 5.51 -0.61
C THR A 217 -9.92 4.68 -1.83
N ILE A 218 -9.05 3.77 -2.26
CA ILE A 218 -9.31 2.88 -3.40
C ILE A 218 -10.54 2.00 -3.10
N SER A 219 -10.57 1.35 -1.93
CA SER A 219 -11.69 0.48 -1.56
C SER A 219 -13.02 1.24 -1.48
N ARG A 220 -13.01 2.47 -0.95
CA ARG A 220 -14.19 3.34 -0.89
C ARG A 220 -14.68 3.73 -2.28
N ASN A 221 -13.76 4.08 -3.19
CA ASN A 221 -14.11 4.46 -4.56
C ASN A 221 -14.73 3.27 -5.32
N GLN A 222 -14.13 2.08 -5.21
CA GLN A 222 -14.72 0.86 -5.79
C GLN A 222 -16.09 0.52 -5.20
N HIS A 223 -16.27 0.68 -3.88
CA HIS A 223 -17.57 0.45 -3.25
C HIS A 223 -18.65 1.47 -3.67
N ARG A 224 -18.27 2.73 -3.89
CA ARG A 224 -19.18 3.76 -4.43
C ARG A 224 -19.67 3.39 -5.83
N LEU A 225 -18.80 2.90 -6.71
CA LEU A 225 -19.19 2.43 -8.05
C LEU A 225 -20.26 1.34 -7.97
N VAL A 226 -20.03 0.31 -7.15
CA VAL A 226 -20.97 -0.82 -6.97
C VAL A 226 -22.30 -0.36 -6.35
N SER A 227 -22.25 0.51 -5.35
CA SER A 227 -23.46 0.99 -4.64
C SER A 227 -24.29 2.00 -5.44
N GLN A 228 -23.66 2.87 -6.25
CA GLN A 228 -24.38 3.78 -7.14
C GLN A 228 -25.11 3.03 -8.26
N GLY A 229 -24.48 2.00 -8.84
CA GLY A 229 -25.15 1.11 -9.80
C GLY A 229 -26.32 0.32 -9.20
N ALA A 230 -26.38 0.16 -7.87
CA ALA A 230 -27.50 -0.49 -7.19
C ALA A 230 -28.71 0.44 -6.96
N LYS A 231 -28.50 1.77 -6.85
CA LYS A 231 -29.56 2.76 -6.56
C LYS A 231 -30.34 3.24 -7.78
N LEU A 232 -29.82 3.06 -8.99
CA LEU A 232 -30.48 3.49 -10.22
C LEU A 232 -31.62 2.55 -10.67
N ASN A 233 -31.80 1.40 -9.98
CA ASN A 233 -32.78 0.35 -10.32
C ASN A 233 -33.81 0.08 -9.20
N SER A 234 -33.88 0.95 -8.18
CA SER A 234 -34.86 0.90 -7.08
C SER A 234 -35.78 2.11 -7.14
#